data_AF-A0A520GYM9-F1
#
_entry.id   AF-A0A520GYM9-F1
#
_cell.length_a   1.000
_cell.length_b   1.000
_cell.length_c   1.000
_cell.angle_alpha   90.00
_cell.angle_beta   90.00
_cell.angle_gamma   90.00
#
_symmetry.space_group_name_H-M   'P 1'
#
loop_
_entity.id
_entity.type
_entity.pdbx_description
1 polymer ?
#
loop_
_entity_poly.entity_id
_entity_poly.type
_entity_poly.pdbx_seq_one_letter_code
_entity_poly.pdbx_strand_id
1 'polypeptide(L)'
;MDSLTRQSIDEMLAFRDMIKTTMTEEEWNMVVGANRLHLSIVMGLRQCNAIDAAEAVINVLEADTTQSDLLLETRKAVVVLVATEMMGPDFINSLTA
;
A
#
# COMPACT_ATOMS: atom_id res chain seq x y z
N MET A 1 -7.12 15.72 6.79
CA MET A 1 -6.88 14.80 5.66
C MET A 1 -7.02 15.64 4.41
N ASP A 2 -5.90 16.04 3.82
CA ASP A 2 -5.93 16.59 2.46
C ASP A 2 -6.41 15.46 1.54
N SER A 3 -7.36 15.76 0.67
CA SER A 3 -8.02 14.74 -0.15
C SER A 3 -7.01 14.06 -1.07
N LEU A 4 -7.06 12.73 -1.17
CA LEU A 4 -6.45 11.99 -2.27
C LEU A 4 -6.92 12.61 -3.59
N THR A 5 -5.99 13.21 -4.32
CA THR A 5 -6.29 13.83 -5.62
C THR A 5 -5.99 12.84 -6.73
N ARG A 6 -6.56 13.07 -7.93
CA ARG A 6 -6.22 12.30 -9.12
C ARG A 6 -4.72 12.26 -9.40
N GLN A 7 -4.02 13.36 -9.12
CA GLN A 7 -2.56 13.42 -9.20
C GLN A 7 -1.88 12.42 -8.24
N SER A 8 -2.36 12.32 -7.00
CA SER A 8 -1.83 11.37 -6.01
C SER A 8 -2.01 9.91 -6.46
N ILE A 9 -3.05 9.60 -7.23
CA ILE A 9 -3.30 8.26 -7.78
C ILE A 9 -2.37 7.96 -8.94
N ASP A 10 -2.22 8.90 -9.88
CA ASP A 10 -1.28 8.74 -10.99
C ASP A 10 0.15 8.57 -10.48
N GLU A 11 0.51 9.30 -9.43
CA GLU A 11 1.78 9.14 -8.70
C GLU A 11 1.91 7.74 -8.06
N MET A 12 0.86 7.22 -7.42
CA MET A 12 0.85 5.85 -6.88
C MET A 12 0.99 4.77 -7.96
N LEU A 13 0.32 4.93 -9.10
CA LEU A 13 0.39 3.99 -10.23
C LEU A 13 1.76 4.05 -10.91
N ALA A 14 2.32 5.25 -11.11
CA ALA A 14 3.67 5.41 -11.63
C ALA A 14 4.71 4.80 -10.67
N PHE A 15 4.51 4.97 -9.35
CA PHE A 15 5.37 4.38 -8.34
C PHE A 15 5.28 2.84 -8.32
N ARG A 16 4.08 2.26 -8.47
CA ARG A 16 3.88 0.82 -8.69
C ARG A 16 4.72 0.31 -9.85
N ASP A 17 4.59 0.97 -10.99
CA ASP A 17 5.21 0.53 -12.24
C ASP A 17 6.73 0.67 -12.13
N MET A 18 7.23 1.73 -11.49
CA MET A 18 8.64 1.89 -11.14
C MET A 18 9.15 0.73 -10.27
N ILE A 19 8.45 0.37 -9.18
CA ILE A 19 8.86 -0.76 -8.34
C ILE A 19 8.89 -2.07 -9.14
N LYS A 20 7.88 -2.31 -9.99
CA LYS A 20 7.84 -3.49 -10.87
C LYS A 20 9.01 -3.57 -11.84
N THR A 21 9.67 -2.46 -12.20
CA THR A 21 10.89 -2.51 -13.04
C THR A 21 12.13 -2.97 -12.28
N THR A 22 12.09 -2.96 -10.93
CA THR A 22 13.24 -3.30 -10.08
C THR A 22 13.22 -4.75 -9.58
N MET A 23 12.15 -5.50 -9.87
CA MET A 23 11.97 -6.88 -9.42
C MET A 23 11.31 -7.73 -10.50
N THR A 24 11.51 -9.04 -10.41
CA THR A 24 10.80 -10.00 -11.25
C THR A 24 9.30 -10.04 -10.91
N GLU A 25 8.49 -10.56 -11.82
CA GLU A 25 7.06 -10.75 -11.60
C GLU A 25 6.77 -11.68 -10.40
N GLU A 26 7.63 -12.70 -10.20
CA GLU A 26 7.53 -13.60 -9.05
C GLU A 26 7.79 -12.89 -7.72
N GLU A 27 8.85 -12.08 -7.65
CA GLU A 27 9.16 -11.25 -6.48
C GLU A 27 8.04 -10.25 -6.19
N TRP A 28 7.50 -9.60 -7.21
CA TRP A 28 6.35 -8.71 -7.08
C TRP A 28 5.14 -9.44 -6.47
N ASN A 29 4.81 -10.62 -6.99
CA ASN A 29 3.68 -11.41 -6.51
C ASN A 29 3.88 -11.87 -5.06
N MET A 30 5.10 -12.23 -4.65
CA MET A 30 5.41 -12.55 -3.26
C MET A 30 5.23 -11.35 -2.34
N VAL A 31 5.76 -10.19 -2.73
CA VAL A 31 5.66 -8.94 -1.95
C VAL A 31 4.20 -8.52 -1.79
N VAL A 32 3.42 -8.52 -2.88
CA VAL A 32 1.99 -8.19 -2.84
C VAL A 32 1.22 -9.20 -1.99
N GLY A 33 1.49 -10.50 -2.16
CA GLY A 33 0.85 -11.57 -1.39
C GLY A 33 1.07 -11.42 0.12
N ALA A 34 2.31 -11.15 0.54
CA ALA A 34 2.65 -10.94 1.95
C ALA A 34 1.92 -9.73 2.54
N ASN A 35 1.90 -8.60 1.84
CA ASN A 35 1.21 -7.39 2.31
C ASN A 35 -0.31 -7.59 2.37
N ARG A 36 -0.90 -8.30 1.40
CA ARG A 36 -2.33 -8.61 1.40
C ARG A 36 -2.73 -9.48 2.60
N LEU A 37 -1.88 -10.46 2.96
CA LEU A 37 -2.08 -11.27 4.17
C LEU A 37 -1.98 -10.42 5.44
N HIS A 38 -0.95 -9.59 5.57
CA HIS A 38 -0.79 -8.70 6.73
C HIS A 38 -1.98 -7.76 6.90
N LEU A 39 -2.43 -7.11 5.82
CA LEU A 39 -3.60 -6.24 5.85
C LEU A 39 -4.85 -7.00 6.27
N SER A 40 -5.06 -8.21 5.74
CA SER A 40 -6.22 -9.04 6.10
C SER A 40 -6.23 -9.40 7.59
N ILE A 41 -5.07 -9.70 8.18
CA ILE A 41 -4.93 -9.96 9.63
C ILE A 41 -5.28 -8.70 10.43
N VAL A 42 -4.74 -7.54 10.05
CA VAL A 42 -4.99 -6.27 10.75
C VAL A 42 -6.45 -5.87 10.64
N MET A 43 -7.07 -6.00 9.46
CA MET A 43 -8.50 -5.78 9.24
C MET A 43 -9.35 -6.65 10.16
N GLY A 44 -9.04 -7.94 10.28
CA GLY A 44 -9.75 -8.86 11.17
C GLY A 44 -9.59 -8.50 12.65
N LEU A 45 -8.38 -8.14 13.09
CA LEU A 45 -8.10 -7.78 14.48
C LEU A 45 -8.73 -6.44 14.88
N ARG A 46 -8.72 -5.45 13.99
CA ARG A 46 -9.19 -4.09 14.26
C ARG A 46 -10.61 -3.81 13.76
N GLN A 47 -11.22 -4.76 13.05
CA GLN A 47 -12.54 -4.62 12.43
C GLN A 47 -12.64 -3.35 11.56
N CYS A 48 -11.63 -3.14 10.70
CA CYS A 48 -11.51 -1.95 9.87
C CYS A 48 -11.35 -2.30 8.38
N ASN A 49 -11.43 -1.28 7.51
CA ASN A 49 -11.21 -1.47 6.09
C ASN A 49 -9.69 -1.57 5.75
N ALA A 50 -9.37 -1.82 4.48
CA ALA A 50 -7.99 -2.02 4.06
C ALA A 50 -7.11 -0.75 4.18
N ILE A 51 -7.68 0.44 4.00
CA ILE A 51 -6.97 1.72 4.13
C ILE A 51 -6.62 2.00 5.59
N ASP A 52 -7.57 1.82 6.50
CA ASP A 52 -7.34 1.96 7.95
C ASP A 52 -6.30 0.93 8.43
N ALA A 53 -6.32 -0.28 7.87
CA ALA A 53 -5.33 -1.31 8.15
C ALA A 53 -3.94 -0.93 7.62
N ALA A 54 -3.84 -0.31 6.45
CA ALA A 54 -2.59 0.19 5.90
C ALA A 54 -1.99 1.27 6.79
N GLU A 55 -2.80 2.21 7.30
CA GLU A 55 -2.33 3.24 8.26
C GLU A 55 -1.74 2.59 9.52
N ALA A 56 -2.41 1.58 10.07
CA ALA A 56 -1.90 0.85 11.22
C ALA A 56 -0.55 0.14 10.94
N VAL A 57 -0.38 -0.44 9.75
CA VAL A 57 0.88 -1.07 9.33
C VAL A 57 1.99 -0.03 9.12
N ILE A 58 1.67 1.10 8.50
CA ILE A 58 2.64 2.19 8.29
C ILE A 58 3.14 2.73 9.61
N ASN A 59 2.27 2.95 10.60
CA ASN A 59 2.68 3.38 11.93
C ASN A 59 3.67 2.39 12.60
N VAL A 60 3.52 1.08 12.34
CA VAL A 60 4.49 0.07 12.81
C VAL A 60 5.80 0.15 12.04
N LEU A 61 5.75 0.37 10.72
CA LEU A 61 6.95 0.54 9.90
C LEU A 61 7.74 1.79 10.29
N GLU A 62 7.06 2.90 10.62
CA GLU A 62 7.69 4.15 11.06
C GLU A 62 8.32 4.05 12.45
N ALA A 63 7.78 3.18 13.31
CA ALA A 63 8.37 2.87 14.60
C ALA A 63 9.65 2.01 14.47
N ASP A 64 9.89 1.36 13.32
CA ASP A 64 11.07 0.55 13.07
C ASP A 64 12.24 1.41 12.56
N THR A 65 13.09 1.83 13.50
CA THR A 65 14.25 2.68 13.21
C THR A 65 15.44 1.93 12.57
N THR A 66 15.30 0.64 12.24
CA THR A 66 16.40 -0.17 11.71
C THR A 66 16.51 -0.13 10.18
N GLN A 67 15.52 0.44 9.50
CA GLN A 67 15.45 0.47 8.04
C GLN A 67 16.01 1.78 7.48
N SER A 68 16.56 1.72 6.26
CA SER A 68 16.92 2.93 5.53
C SER A 68 15.67 3.66 5.05
N ASP A 69 15.73 5.00 4.97
CA ASP A 69 14.60 5.85 4.58
C ASP A 69 13.98 5.43 3.24
N LEU A 70 14.81 5.13 2.23
CA LEU A 70 14.32 4.72 0.92
C LEU A 70 13.56 3.39 0.95
N LEU A 71 14.06 2.41 1.72
CA LEU A 71 13.40 1.11 1.87
C LEU A 71 12.08 1.25 2.63
N LEU A 72 12.09 2.07 3.69
CA LEU A 72 10.90 2.38 4.47
C LEU A 72 9.80 3.00 3.61
N GLU A 73 10.12 4.04 2.85
CA GLU A 73 9.16 4.70 1.95
C GLU A 73 8.64 3.77 0.86
N THR A 74 9.51 2.91 0.30
CA THR A 74 9.10 1.88 -0.66
C THR A 74 8.08 0.92 -0.04
N ARG A 75 8.31 0.46 1.20
CA ARG A 75 7.39 -0.45 1.90
C ARG A 75 6.06 0.21 2.21
N LYS A 76 6.06 1.46 2.69
CA LYS A 76 4.82 2.21 2.94
C LYS A 76 3.97 2.30 1.68
N ALA A 77 4.57 2.70 0.56
CA ALA A 77 3.85 2.86 -0.68
C ALA A 77 3.31 1.52 -1.23
N VAL A 78 4.04 0.41 -1.10
CA VAL A 78 3.52 -0.93 -1.45
C VAL A 78 2.31 -1.30 -0.57
N VAL A 79 2.35 -1.02 0.74
CA VAL A 79 1.23 -1.29 1.65
C VAL A 79 -0.01 -0.51 1.24
N VAL A 80 0.12 0.79 0.95
CA VAL A 80 -1.00 1.63 0.49
C VAL A 80 -1.56 1.13 -0.84
N LEU A 81 -0.68 0.71 -1.76
CA LEU A 81 -1.10 0.19 -3.05
C LEU A 81 -1.94 -1.08 -2.92
N VAL A 82 -1.45 -2.05 -2.15
CA VAL A 82 -2.18 -3.31 -1.92
C VAL A 82 -3.51 -3.05 -1.21
N ALA A 83 -3.53 -2.15 -0.24
CA ALA A 83 -4.78 -1.76 0.44
C ALA A 83 -5.78 -1.13 -0.53
N THR A 84 -5.32 -0.26 -1.42
CA THR A 84 -6.16 0.37 -2.46
C THR A 84 -6.75 -0.67 -3.41
N GLU A 85 -5.95 -1.63 -3.86
CA GLU A 85 -6.43 -2.75 -4.68
C GLU A 85 -7.48 -3.61 -3.94
N MET A 86 -7.30 -3.82 -2.64
CA MET A 86 -8.24 -4.59 -1.81
C MET A 86 -9.59 -3.89 -1.59
N MET A 87 -9.64 -2.56 -1.66
CA MET A 87 -10.90 -1.81 -1.60
C MET A 87 -11.75 -1.97 -2.87
N GLY A 88 -11.16 -2.47 -3.95
CA GLY A 88 -11.85 -2.79 -5.19
C GLY A 88 -12.02 -1.60 -6.15
N PRO A 89 -12.56 -1.88 -7.35
CA PRO A 89 -12.60 -0.92 -8.45
C PRO A 89 -13.48 0.30 -8.16
N ASP A 90 -14.55 0.17 -7.37
CA ASP A 90 -15.44 1.29 -7.05
C ASP A 90 -14.74 2.35 -6.19
N PHE A 91 -13.88 1.91 -5.27
CA PHE A 91 -13.04 2.81 -4.49
C PHE A 91 -11.98 3.49 -5.36
N ILE A 92 -11.32 2.72 -6.24
CA ILE A 92 -10.34 3.30 -7.18
C ILE A 92 -11.00 4.33 -8.11
N ASN A 93 -12.22 4.03 -8.58
CA ASN A 93 -13.01 4.93 -9.40
C ASN A 93 -13.48 6.16 -8.62
N SER A 94 -13.84 6.02 -7.34
CA SER A 94 -14.24 7.16 -6.50
C SER A 94 -13.08 8.10 -6.17
N LEU A 95 -11.84 7.60 -6.21
CA LEU A 95 -10.64 8.43 -6.08
C LEU A 95 -10.31 9.21 -7.37
N THR A 96 -10.72 8.70 -8.55
CA THR A 96 -10.36 9.29 -9.86
C THR A 96 -11.43 10.23 -10.46
N ALA A 97 -12.63 10.27 -9.87
CA ALA A 97 -13.76 11.13 -10.25
C ALA A 97 -13.65 12.55 -9.68
#